data_AF-A0A2V5Q258-F1
#
_entry.id   AF-A0A2V5Q258-F1
#
_cell.length_a   1.000
_cell.length_b   1.000
_cell.length_c   1.000
_cell.angle_alpha   90.00
_cell.angle_beta   90.00
_cell.angle_gamma   90.00
#
_symmetry.space_group_name_H-M   'P 1'
#
loop_
_entity.id
_entity.type
_entity.pdbx_description
1 polymer ?
#
loop_
_entity_poly.entity_id
_entity_poly.type
_entity_poly.pdbx_seq_one_letter_code
_entity_poly.pdbx_strand_id
1 'polypeptide(L)'
;MELVFQERCRSVWPPFNPSAARGKNGIVTKSYLHLETRRLSTRTRGGEYMKHHIKSAFVVCCGAIISLLSSRADTIQVQVGANGLKFTPQDVTIHVGDTVQWTWAASGHSSTSGTPGNPDGLWDSGIQNSGFVFSVTFTTEGTFHYFCTPHGLCCGMVGSVTVTEATDTVQITRAQYTTSTSQLTVQATDTSDTATLTVSVTRTGEILGTMMNRGGGNYTARFTGIANPRSITVTSNLGGSDSARVRAR
;
A
#
# COMPACT_ATOMS: atom_id res chain seq x y z
N MET A 1 19.13 46.67 -48.07
CA MET A 1 19.52 45.88 -49.24
C MET A 1 20.50 44.83 -48.75
N GLU A 2 20.12 43.55 -48.87
CA GLU A 2 20.88 42.28 -48.79
C GLU A 2 22.00 42.12 -47.73
N LEU A 3 21.89 41.20 -46.75
CA LEU A 3 22.07 39.73 -46.81
C LEU A 3 23.40 39.26 -47.41
N VAL A 4 24.29 38.72 -46.56
CA VAL A 4 25.06 37.48 -46.83
C VAL A 4 25.22 36.69 -45.53
N PHE A 5 25.11 35.38 -45.68
CA PHE A 5 24.95 34.27 -44.74
C PHE A 5 26.22 33.38 -44.76
N GLN A 6 26.29 32.39 -43.85
CA GLN A 6 27.25 31.26 -43.71
C GLN A 6 28.39 31.50 -42.71
N GLU A 7 28.71 30.59 -41.78
CA GLU A 7 28.95 29.13 -41.91
C GLU A 7 28.27 28.31 -40.78
N ARG A 8 27.47 27.28 -41.09
CA ARG A 8 27.82 25.84 -41.22
C ARG A 8 28.46 25.18 -39.97
N CYS A 9 27.62 24.50 -39.19
CA CYS A 9 27.99 23.24 -38.54
C CYS A 9 26.95 22.17 -38.92
N ARG A 10 27.34 21.26 -39.81
CA ARG A 10 26.65 20.01 -40.10
C ARG A 10 27.08 19.00 -39.04
N SER A 11 26.13 18.44 -38.29
CA SER A 11 26.31 17.11 -37.67
C SER A 11 25.19 16.21 -38.14
N VAL A 12 25.61 15.22 -38.91
CA VAL A 12 24.83 14.14 -39.51
C VAL A 12 24.34 13.23 -38.39
N TRP A 13 23.02 13.08 -38.25
CA TRP A 13 22.44 12.01 -37.45
C TRP A 13 22.45 10.71 -38.28
N PRO A 14 22.96 9.58 -37.78
CA PRO A 14 22.73 8.29 -38.42
C PRO A 14 21.30 7.79 -38.13
N PRO A 15 20.70 6.98 -39.03
CA PRO A 15 19.35 6.44 -38.83
C PRO A 15 19.31 5.43 -37.67
N PHE A 16 18.26 5.54 -36.85
CA PHE A 16 17.92 4.62 -35.77
C PHE A 16 17.61 3.24 -36.34
N ASN A 17 18.32 2.20 -35.87
CA ASN A 17 18.06 0.80 -36.17
C ASN A 17 17.51 0.12 -34.90
N PRO A 18 16.25 -0.34 -34.84
CA PRO A 18 15.72 -0.98 -33.65
C PRO A 18 15.90 -2.49 -33.77
N SER A 19 16.94 -3.03 -33.15
CA SER A 19 17.04 -4.46 -32.88
C SER A 19 17.95 -4.73 -31.69
N ALA A 20 17.40 -5.50 -30.73
CA ALA A 20 18.05 -6.14 -29.59
C ALA A 20 18.30 -5.30 -28.32
N ALA A 21 17.30 -5.32 -27.42
CA ALA A 21 17.57 -5.55 -26.01
C ALA A 21 16.44 -6.40 -25.41
N ARG A 22 16.79 -7.62 -25.03
CA ARG A 22 15.93 -8.61 -24.39
C ARG A 22 16.26 -8.61 -22.89
N GLY A 23 15.23 -8.40 -22.05
CA GLY A 23 15.18 -8.89 -20.67
C GLY A 23 15.55 -7.91 -19.55
N LYS A 24 14.53 -7.47 -18.81
CA LYS A 24 14.37 -7.70 -17.35
C LYS A 24 12.92 -7.38 -16.96
N ASN A 25 12.30 -8.35 -16.30
CA ASN A 25 10.89 -8.33 -15.91
C ASN A 25 10.65 -7.33 -14.78
N GLY A 26 9.72 -6.39 -15.00
CA GLY A 26 9.09 -5.55 -13.99
C GLY A 26 7.71 -5.22 -14.50
N ILE A 27 6.72 -5.99 -14.08
CA ILE A 27 5.36 -5.96 -14.61
C ILE A 27 4.68 -4.68 -14.10
N VAL A 28 4.65 -3.64 -14.94
CA VAL A 28 3.73 -2.49 -14.81
C VAL A 28 2.41 -2.89 -15.45
N THR A 29 1.43 -3.35 -14.67
CA THR A 29 0.08 -3.62 -15.19
C THR A 29 -0.69 -2.31 -15.41
N LYS A 30 -1.01 -1.98 -16.66
CA LYS A 30 -2.06 -1.04 -17.03
C LYS A 30 -3.38 -1.80 -17.14
N SER A 31 -4.43 -1.36 -16.44
CA SER A 31 -5.76 -1.97 -16.52
C SER A 31 -6.77 -0.98 -17.11
N TYR A 32 -7.46 -1.37 -18.19
CA TYR A 32 -8.69 -0.74 -18.70
C TYR A 32 -9.84 -1.71 -18.41
N LEU A 33 -10.90 -1.26 -17.73
CA LEU A 33 -12.11 -2.04 -17.53
C LEU A 33 -13.22 -1.54 -18.48
N HIS A 34 -13.70 -2.44 -19.33
CA HIS A 34 -14.89 -2.26 -20.17
C HIS A 34 -16.09 -2.88 -19.43
N LEU A 35 -17.08 -2.05 -19.09
CA LEU A 35 -18.30 -2.48 -18.39
C LEU A 35 -19.38 -2.85 -19.41
N GLU A 36 -19.69 -4.14 -19.53
CA GLU A 36 -20.90 -4.60 -20.23
C GLU A 36 -21.96 -5.04 -19.23
N THR A 37 -23.07 -4.32 -19.22
CA THR A 37 -24.25 -4.63 -18.40
C THR A 37 -25.21 -5.49 -19.21
N ARG A 38 -25.50 -6.71 -18.75
CA ARG A 38 -26.62 -7.51 -19.27
C ARG A 38 -27.70 -7.64 -18.19
N ARG A 39 -28.89 -7.07 -18.48
CA ARG A 39 -30.12 -7.24 -17.71
C ARG A 39 -30.61 -8.68 -17.79
N LEU A 40 -30.96 -9.27 -16.64
CA LEU A 40 -31.75 -10.49 -16.56
C LEU A 40 -33.25 -10.12 -16.45
N SER A 41 -34.04 -10.74 -17.33
CA SER A 41 -35.51 -10.64 -17.40
C SER A 41 -36.14 -11.61 -16.40
N THR A 42 -37.05 -11.13 -15.54
CA THR A 42 -37.83 -11.95 -14.62
C THR A 42 -39.16 -12.36 -15.27
N ARG A 43 -39.45 -13.67 -15.26
CA ARG A 43 -40.78 -14.21 -15.62
C ARG A 43 -41.39 -14.87 -14.39
N THR A 44 -42.46 -14.28 -13.88
CA THR A 44 -43.32 -14.82 -12.80
C THR A 44 -44.45 -15.67 -13.37
N ARG A 45 -44.68 -16.85 -12.79
CA ARG A 45 -45.92 -17.64 -12.82
C ARG A 45 -45.82 -18.54 -11.58
N GLY A 46 -46.59 -18.37 -10.51
CA GLY A 46 -48.05 -18.44 -10.43
C GLY A 46 -48.45 -19.90 -10.24
N GLY A 47 -48.68 -20.34 -9.00
CA GLY A 47 -49.12 -21.73 -8.73
C GLY A 47 -49.01 -22.19 -7.26
N GLU A 48 -50.12 -22.00 -6.56
CA GLU A 48 -50.75 -22.94 -5.61
C GLU A 48 -50.11 -23.29 -4.25
N TYR A 49 -50.96 -23.07 -3.24
CA TYR A 49 -50.87 -23.48 -1.85
C TYR A 49 -50.97 -25.00 -1.69
N MET A 50 -50.00 -25.62 -1.00
CA MET A 50 -50.22 -26.88 -0.30
C MET A 50 -49.58 -26.84 1.09
N LYS A 51 -50.46 -26.98 2.09
CA LYS A 51 -50.13 -27.08 3.51
C LYS A 51 -49.54 -28.46 3.77
N HIS A 52 -48.27 -28.56 4.13
CA HIS A 52 -47.73 -29.73 4.82
C HIS A 52 -46.70 -29.33 5.87
N HIS A 53 -46.94 -29.84 7.08
CA HIS A 53 -46.17 -29.65 8.29
C HIS A 53 -44.73 -30.14 8.11
N ILE A 54 -43.77 -29.22 8.09
CA ILE A 54 -42.33 -29.52 8.12
C ILE A 54 -41.74 -28.91 9.38
N LYS A 55 -41.15 -29.80 10.19
CA LYS A 55 -40.54 -29.54 11.49
C LYS A 55 -39.48 -28.43 11.36
N SER A 56 -39.61 -27.38 12.18
CA SER A 56 -38.66 -26.27 12.26
C SER A 56 -37.28 -26.76 12.69
N ALA A 57 -36.39 -26.99 11.73
CA ALA A 57 -34.96 -26.90 11.96
C ALA A 57 -34.60 -25.41 11.92
N PHE A 58 -34.41 -24.80 13.09
CA PHE A 58 -33.83 -23.47 13.23
C PHE A 58 -32.37 -23.56 12.73
N VAL A 59 -32.16 -23.24 11.45
CA VAL A 59 -30.83 -22.91 10.95
C VAL A 59 -30.49 -21.55 11.54
N VAL A 60 -29.81 -21.55 12.68
CA VAL A 60 -29.08 -20.37 13.17
C VAL A 60 -27.90 -20.20 12.23
N CYS A 61 -28.13 -19.53 11.11
CA CYS A 61 -27.07 -18.94 10.34
C CYS A 61 -26.56 -17.75 11.18
N CYS A 62 -25.66 -18.02 12.12
CA CYS A 62 -24.80 -16.99 12.68
C CYS A 62 -24.01 -16.42 11.51
N GLY A 63 -24.56 -15.38 10.90
CA GLY A 63 -23.86 -14.53 9.97
C GLY A 63 -22.68 -13.92 10.71
N ALA A 64 -21.55 -14.60 10.68
CA ALA A 64 -20.27 -13.98 10.89
C ALA A 64 -20.13 -12.97 9.76
N ILE A 65 -20.53 -11.72 10.03
CA ILE A 65 -20.09 -10.57 9.25
C ILE A 65 -18.60 -10.47 9.56
N ILE A 66 -17.81 -11.28 8.86
CA ILE A 66 -16.36 -11.14 8.80
C ILE A 66 -16.16 -9.85 8.02
N SER A 67 -16.02 -8.75 8.76
CA SER A 67 -15.53 -7.49 8.21
C SER A 67 -14.12 -7.75 7.71
N LEU A 68 -14.01 -8.11 6.42
CA LEU A 68 -12.75 -8.11 5.68
C LEU A 68 -12.30 -6.64 5.60
N LEU A 69 -11.55 -6.20 6.61
CA LEU A 69 -10.79 -4.96 6.53
C LEU A 69 -9.58 -5.25 5.64
N SER A 70 -9.82 -5.20 4.33
CA SER A 70 -8.74 -5.22 3.33
C SER A 70 -7.96 -3.92 3.48
N SER A 71 -6.65 -3.98 3.71
CA SER A 71 -5.78 -2.81 3.64
C SER A 71 -5.86 -2.27 2.21
N ARG A 72 -6.62 -1.19 2.03
CA ARG A 72 -6.80 -0.58 0.72
C ARG A 72 -5.53 0.20 0.38
N ALA A 73 -4.89 -0.14 -0.74
CA ALA A 73 -3.83 0.68 -1.33
C ALA A 73 -4.31 2.12 -1.49
N ASP A 74 -3.54 3.07 -0.95
CA ASP A 74 -3.87 4.48 -1.00
C ASP A 74 -3.32 5.13 -2.28
N THR A 75 -3.86 6.31 -2.61
CA THR A 75 -3.38 7.13 -3.73
C THR A 75 -2.99 8.51 -3.25
N ILE A 76 -1.69 8.79 -3.23
CA ILE A 76 -1.15 10.09 -2.86
C ILE A 76 -1.06 11.00 -4.08
N GLN A 77 -1.59 12.21 -3.95
CA GLN A 77 -1.65 13.20 -5.02
C GLN A 77 -0.44 14.13 -4.98
N VAL A 78 0.21 14.32 -6.12
CA VAL A 78 1.30 15.29 -6.33
C VAL A 78 0.93 16.23 -7.47
N GLN A 79 0.87 17.52 -7.19
CA GLN A 79 0.68 18.55 -8.22
C GLN A 79 2.00 18.85 -8.93
N VAL A 80 1.97 18.94 -10.25
CA VAL A 80 3.12 19.26 -11.09
C VAL A 80 2.98 20.68 -11.64
N GLY A 81 3.95 21.53 -11.33
CA GLY A 81 3.99 22.91 -11.85
C GLY A 81 3.03 23.88 -11.16
N ALA A 82 2.37 23.45 -10.07
CA ALA A 82 1.47 24.32 -9.32
C ALA A 82 2.25 25.46 -8.66
N ASN A 83 1.94 26.71 -9.01
CA ASN A 83 2.59 27.89 -8.45
C ASN A 83 4.12 27.87 -8.58
N GLY A 84 4.64 27.45 -9.74
CA GLY A 84 6.07 27.51 -10.10
C GLY A 84 6.66 26.18 -10.57
N LEU A 85 7.99 26.16 -10.73
CA LEU A 85 8.75 25.00 -11.21
C LEU A 85 9.00 23.98 -10.09
N LYS A 86 7.93 23.37 -9.56
CA LYS A 86 8.01 22.44 -8.42
C LYS A 86 6.97 21.33 -8.48
N PHE A 87 7.22 20.29 -7.69
CA PHE A 87 6.23 19.29 -7.29
C PHE A 87 5.59 19.72 -5.96
N THR A 88 4.30 19.44 -5.75
CA THR A 88 3.60 19.81 -4.50
C THR A 88 2.64 18.70 -4.07
N PRO A 89 2.90 17.99 -2.97
CA PRO A 89 4.14 18.03 -2.17
C PRO A 89 5.38 17.63 -2.99
N GLN A 90 6.55 18.11 -2.58
CA GLN A 90 7.82 17.78 -3.24
C GLN A 90 8.22 16.33 -2.95
N ASP A 91 8.17 15.97 -1.68
CA ASP A 91 8.49 14.65 -1.17
C ASP A 91 7.24 14.02 -0.56
N VAL A 92 7.07 12.72 -0.80
CA VAL A 92 5.95 11.95 -0.24
C VAL A 92 6.47 10.69 0.43
N THR A 93 5.85 10.33 1.55
CA THR A 93 6.04 9.02 2.18
C THR A 93 4.77 8.22 1.98
N ILE A 94 4.91 7.00 1.46
CA ILE A 94 3.82 6.07 1.14
C ILE A 94 4.17 4.68 1.63
N HIS A 95 3.21 3.77 1.59
CA HIS A 95 3.45 2.37 1.91
C HIS A 95 3.62 1.51 0.65
N VAL A 96 4.26 0.35 0.81
CA VAL A 96 4.30 -0.68 -0.23
C VAL A 96 2.87 -1.01 -0.68
N GLY A 97 2.63 -0.93 -1.99
CA GLY A 97 1.33 -1.12 -2.63
C GLY A 97 0.59 0.18 -2.96
N ASP A 98 0.99 1.32 -2.38
CA ASP A 98 0.36 2.61 -2.66
C ASP A 98 0.74 3.15 -4.04
N THR A 99 -0.09 4.07 -4.52
CA THR A 99 0.09 4.75 -5.81
C THR A 99 0.38 6.23 -5.61
N VAL A 100 1.38 6.77 -6.30
CA VAL A 100 1.53 8.22 -6.46
C VAL A 100 0.87 8.62 -7.77
N GLN A 101 -0.02 9.60 -7.70
CA GLN A 101 -0.67 10.21 -8.85
C GLN A 101 -0.20 11.65 -9.01
N TRP A 102 0.52 11.90 -10.11
CA TRP A 102 0.92 13.24 -10.51
C TRP A 102 -0.17 13.87 -11.37
N THR A 103 -0.59 15.09 -11.01
CA THR A 103 -1.58 15.88 -11.76
C THR A 103 -0.94 17.19 -12.19
N TRP A 104 -1.00 17.50 -13.49
CA TRP A 104 -0.37 18.70 -14.04
C TRP A 104 -1.26 19.92 -13.83
N ALA A 105 -0.79 20.83 -12.97
CA ALA A 105 -1.40 22.14 -12.81
C ALA A 105 -0.94 23.12 -13.89
N ALA A 106 0.30 22.95 -14.40
CA ALA A 106 0.87 23.78 -15.45
C ALA A 106 1.47 22.94 -16.60
N SER A 107 1.72 23.59 -17.73
CA SER A 107 2.24 22.95 -18.94
C SER A 107 3.77 22.93 -19.02
N GLY A 108 4.33 22.00 -19.80
CA GLY A 108 5.77 21.94 -20.04
C GLY A 108 6.57 21.22 -18.95
N HIS A 109 5.94 20.33 -18.18
CA HIS A 109 6.58 19.60 -17.10
C HIS A 109 6.59 18.08 -17.33
N SER A 110 7.46 17.35 -16.64
CA SER A 110 7.49 15.89 -16.60
C SER A 110 7.63 15.40 -15.15
N SER A 111 7.35 14.12 -14.93
CA SER A 111 7.83 13.33 -13.79
C SER A 111 8.65 12.17 -14.35
N THR A 112 9.96 12.20 -14.09
CA THR A 112 10.93 11.25 -14.62
C THR A 112 11.81 10.76 -13.47
N SER A 113 11.95 9.44 -13.33
CA SER A 113 12.69 8.83 -12.22
C SER A 113 14.21 8.99 -12.36
N GLY A 114 14.89 9.04 -11.21
CA GLY A 114 16.32 9.25 -11.10
C GLY A 114 16.67 10.67 -10.65
N THR A 115 17.84 11.14 -11.04
CA THR A 115 18.32 12.50 -10.71
C THR A 115 18.54 13.32 -11.99
N PRO A 116 18.52 14.66 -11.93
CA PRO A 116 18.73 15.49 -13.12
C PRO A 116 19.98 15.09 -13.91
N GLY A 117 19.80 14.77 -15.19
CA GLY A 117 20.88 14.30 -16.08
C GLY A 117 21.19 12.80 -16.01
N ASN A 118 20.66 12.08 -15.02
CA ASN A 118 20.87 10.65 -14.81
C ASN A 118 19.52 9.95 -14.52
N PRO A 119 18.66 9.75 -15.54
CA PRO A 119 17.43 8.99 -15.37
C PRO A 119 17.74 7.51 -15.11
N ASP A 120 17.02 6.87 -14.20
CA ASP A 120 17.21 5.45 -13.85
C ASP A 120 16.25 4.50 -14.61
N GLY A 121 15.26 5.05 -15.33
CA GLY A 121 14.34 4.30 -16.19
C GLY A 121 13.19 3.60 -15.48
N LEU A 122 12.98 3.84 -14.18
CA LEU A 122 11.84 3.29 -13.43
C LEU A 122 10.48 3.84 -13.91
N TRP A 123 10.40 5.14 -14.22
CA TRP A 123 9.26 5.74 -14.93
C TRP A 123 9.63 7.02 -15.68
N ASP A 124 8.83 7.35 -16.68
CA ASP A 124 8.86 8.63 -17.38
C ASP A 124 7.47 8.98 -17.91
N SER A 125 6.93 10.13 -17.50
CA SER A 125 5.66 10.64 -18.03
C SER A 125 5.81 11.28 -19.42
N GLY A 126 7.03 11.62 -19.83
CA GLY A 126 7.28 12.60 -20.89
C GLY A 126 6.91 14.03 -20.47
N ILE A 127 7.14 15.01 -21.35
CA ILE A 127 6.71 16.40 -21.14
C ILE A 127 5.22 16.51 -21.45
N GLN A 128 4.45 16.99 -20.48
CA GLN A 128 2.99 17.03 -20.50
C GLN A 128 2.46 18.43 -20.18
N ASN A 129 1.16 18.60 -20.40
CA ASN A 129 0.45 19.87 -20.27
C ASN A 129 -0.56 19.85 -19.13
N SER A 130 -1.04 21.03 -18.74
CA SER A 130 -2.07 21.20 -17.70
C SER A 130 -3.28 20.28 -17.93
N GLY A 131 -3.77 19.64 -16.86
CA GLY A 131 -4.87 18.68 -16.89
C GLY A 131 -4.45 17.22 -17.13
N PHE A 132 -3.17 16.95 -17.44
CA PHE A 132 -2.66 15.59 -17.56
C PHE A 132 -2.55 14.90 -16.19
N VAL A 133 -2.73 13.58 -16.18
CA VAL A 133 -2.60 12.74 -14.99
C VAL A 133 -1.72 11.54 -15.30
N PHE A 134 -0.77 11.26 -14.41
CA PHE A 134 0.14 10.11 -14.48
C PHE A 134 0.15 9.38 -13.14
N SER A 135 0.27 8.05 -13.14
CA SER A 135 0.23 7.28 -11.88
C SER A 135 1.24 6.14 -11.90
N VAL A 136 1.91 5.93 -10.77
CA VAL A 136 2.86 4.84 -10.53
C VAL A 136 2.56 4.20 -9.20
N THR A 137 2.37 2.88 -9.20
CA THR A 137 2.22 2.06 -7.98
C THR A 137 3.59 1.55 -7.55
N PHE A 138 3.91 1.71 -6.27
CA PHE A 138 5.20 1.34 -5.71
C PHE A 138 5.08 0.04 -4.92
N THR A 139 5.72 -1.03 -5.40
CA THR A 139 5.61 -2.37 -4.81
C THR A 139 6.84 -2.81 -4.02
N THR A 140 7.83 -1.94 -3.89
CA THR A 140 9.09 -2.24 -3.22
C THR A 140 9.43 -1.08 -2.31
N GLU A 141 9.85 -1.38 -1.08
CA GLU A 141 10.39 -0.38 -0.16
C GLU A 141 11.63 0.32 -0.74
N GLY A 142 11.86 1.55 -0.29
CA GLY A 142 13.02 2.33 -0.70
C GLY A 142 12.70 3.81 -0.92
N THR A 143 13.70 4.59 -1.30
CA THR A 143 13.52 5.98 -1.71
C THR A 143 13.78 6.13 -3.19
N PHE A 144 12.79 6.65 -3.90
CA PHE A 144 12.80 6.85 -5.35
C PHE A 144 12.85 8.34 -5.65
N HIS A 145 13.99 8.80 -6.14
CA HIS A 145 14.14 10.19 -6.58
C HIS A 145 13.51 10.39 -7.96
N TYR A 146 13.01 11.60 -8.20
CA TYR A 146 12.50 11.99 -9.50
C TYR A 146 12.69 13.47 -9.76
N PHE A 147 12.60 13.84 -11.02
CA PHE A 147 12.82 15.20 -11.48
C PHE A 147 11.95 15.51 -12.68
N CYS A 148 11.82 16.81 -12.98
CA CYS A 148 11.25 17.27 -14.23
C CYS A 148 12.38 17.48 -15.26
N THR A 149 12.31 16.83 -16.41
CA THR A 149 13.35 16.87 -17.46
C THR A 149 13.76 18.28 -17.88
N PRO A 150 12.83 19.19 -18.25
CA PRO A 150 13.21 20.56 -18.62
C PRO A 150 13.66 21.44 -17.45
N HIS A 151 13.30 21.11 -16.20
CA HIS A 151 13.45 22.02 -15.05
C HIS A 151 14.32 21.48 -13.91
N GLY A 152 14.80 20.24 -14.01
CA GLY A 152 15.60 19.59 -12.97
C GLY A 152 17.00 20.19 -12.89
N LEU A 153 17.70 20.32 -14.02
CA LEU A 153 19.07 20.83 -14.07
C LEU A 153 19.16 22.36 -13.89
N CYS A 154 18.28 23.12 -14.54
CA CYS A 154 18.35 24.59 -14.50
C CYS A 154 17.84 25.18 -13.18
N CYS A 155 16.85 24.52 -12.59
CA CYS A 155 15.89 25.17 -11.72
C CYS A 155 15.52 24.32 -10.50
N GLY A 156 16.13 23.13 -10.36
CA GLY A 156 16.00 22.29 -9.16
C GLY A 156 14.63 21.65 -8.98
N MET A 157 13.84 21.47 -10.04
CA MET A 157 12.54 20.79 -9.95
C MET A 157 12.73 19.28 -9.76
N VAL A 158 12.92 18.86 -8.50
CA VAL A 158 13.17 17.49 -8.04
C VAL A 158 12.20 17.12 -6.92
N GLY A 159 12.05 15.83 -6.65
CA GLY A 159 11.28 15.31 -5.52
C GLY A 159 11.68 13.88 -5.19
N SER A 160 11.06 13.31 -4.17
CA SER A 160 11.26 11.92 -3.78
C SER A 160 9.97 11.23 -3.33
N VAL A 161 9.91 9.92 -3.57
CA VAL A 161 8.90 9.03 -3.01
C VAL A 161 9.62 8.06 -2.08
N THR A 162 9.38 8.18 -0.78
CA THR A 162 9.85 7.20 0.21
C THR A 162 8.75 6.17 0.42
N VAL A 163 9.06 4.91 0.16
CA VAL A 163 8.17 3.77 0.31
C VAL A 163 8.63 2.98 1.52
N THR A 164 7.77 2.89 2.53
CA THR A 164 8.00 2.06 3.72
C THR A 164 7.07 0.86 3.68
N GLU A 165 7.38 -0.19 4.44
CA GLU A 165 6.39 -1.23 4.68
C GLU A 165 5.12 -0.65 5.32
N ALA A 166 3.96 -1.14 4.90
CA ALA A 166 2.71 -0.80 5.55
C ALA A 166 2.74 -1.35 6.97
N THR A 167 2.79 -0.49 7.99
CA THR A 167 2.68 -0.97 9.36
C THR A 167 1.29 -1.52 9.57
N ASP A 168 1.22 -2.78 9.95
CA ASP A 168 -0.03 -3.37 10.38
C ASP A 168 -0.46 -2.80 11.76
N THR A 169 -1.72 -3.00 12.11
CA THR A 169 -2.27 -2.50 13.38
C THR A 169 -2.60 -3.66 14.28
N VAL A 170 -1.75 -3.88 15.28
CA VAL A 170 -1.99 -4.80 16.39
C VAL A 170 -2.96 -4.16 17.38
N GLN A 171 -3.91 -4.92 17.91
CA GLN A 171 -4.77 -4.52 19.03
C GLN A 171 -4.89 -5.66 20.04
N ILE A 172 -4.46 -5.44 21.28
CA ILE A 172 -4.60 -6.43 22.36
C ILE A 172 -6.04 -6.41 22.87
N THR A 173 -6.79 -7.47 22.57
CA THR A 173 -8.19 -7.62 23.02
C THR A 173 -8.29 -8.26 24.40
N ARG A 174 -7.26 -9.01 24.84
CA ARG A 174 -7.20 -9.62 26.17
C ARG A 174 -5.77 -9.77 26.67
N ALA A 175 -5.52 -9.33 27.90
CA ALA A 175 -4.31 -9.63 28.66
C ALA A 175 -4.68 -9.99 30.11
N GLN A 176 -4.72 -11.29 30.42
CA GLN A 176 -5.16 -11.78 31.73
C GLN A 176 -4.17 -12.77 32.33
N TYR A 177 -3.85 -12.57 33.60
CA TYR A 177 -2.99 -13.47 34.36
C TYR A 177 -3.80 -14.20 35.43
N THR A 178 -3.81 -15.52 35.39
CA THR A 178 -4.44 -16.35 36.41
C THR A 178 -3.40 -16.72 37.45
N THR A 179 -3.57 -16.21 38.67
CA THR A 179 -2.58 -16.39 39.76
C THR A 179 -2.47 -17.84 40.21
N SER A 180 -3.60 -18.56 40.31
CA SER A 180 -3.63 -19.95 40.76
C SER A 180 -2.86 -20.93 39.86
N THR A 181 -2.73 -20.63 38.56
CA THR A 181 -2.02 -21.48 37.60
C THR A 181 -0.75 -20.83 37.05
N SER A 182 -0.34 -19.67 37.60
CA SER A 182 0.82 -18.89 37.12
C SER A 182 0.85 -18.75 35.60
N GLN A 183 -0.28 -18.30 35.04
CA GLN A 183 -0.50 -18.33 33.60
C GLN A 183 -0.99 -17.01 33.05
N LEU A 184 -0.33 -16.54 31.99
CA LEU A 184 -0.79 -15.43 31.16
C LEU A 184 -1.56 -15.97 29.95
N THR A 185 -2.69 -15.35 29.64
CA THR A 185 -3.46 -15.55 28.40
C THR A 185 -3.57 -14.22 27.68
N VAL A 186 -3.16 -14.22 26.41
CA VAL A 186 -3.15 -13.05 25.53
C VAL A 186 -4.00 -13.34 24.30
N GLN A 187 -4.85 -12.40 23.93
CA GLN A 187 -5.55 -12.38 22.65
C GLN A 187 -5.31 -11.01 22.02
N ALA A 188 -5.07 -11.01 20.71
CA ALA A 188 -4.87 -9.81 19.93
C ALA A 188 -5.50 -9.98 18.55
N THR A 189 -5.81 -8.87 17.91
CA THR A 189 -6.12 -8.81 16.49
C THR A 189 -5.04 -8.06 15.74
N ASP A 190 -4.85 -8.38 14.47
CA ASP A 190 -3.98 -7.67 13.55
C ASP A 190 -4.73 -7.45 12.22
N THR A 191 -4.46 -6.32 11.56
CA THR A 191 -4.93 -6.05 10.20
C THR A 191 -4.27 -6.94 9.15
N SER A 192 -3.09 -7.50 9.44
CA SER A 192 -2.42 -8.51 8.63
C SER A 192 -2.76 -9.91 9.14
N ASP A 193 -3.28 -10.75 8.26
CA ASP A 193 -3.59 -12.15 8.56
C ASP A 193 -2.37 -13.08 8.45
N THR A 194 -1.23 -12.57 7.98
CA THR A 194 0.03 -13.31 7.80
C THR A 194 1.13 -12.86 8.75
N ALA A 195 0.86 -11.85 9.58
CA ALA A 195 1.79 -11.37 10.59
C ALA A 195 2.17 -12.47 11.59
N THR A 196 3.39 -12.38 12.10
CA THR A 196 3.88 -13.11 13.27
C THR A 196 3.93 -12.15 14.44
N LEU A 197 3.09 -12.39 15.44
CA LEU A 197 3.05 -11.58 16.65
C LEU A 197 3.92 -12.17 17.75
N THR A 198 4.67 -11.32 18.44
CA THR A 198 5.51 -11.67 19.58
C THR A 198 5.04 -10.93 20.82
N VAL A 199 4.96 -11.62 21.94
CA VAL A 199 4.62 -11.03 23.25
C VAL A 199 5.90 -10.82 24.05
N SER A 200 6.09 -9.63 24.59
CA SER A 200 7.17 -9.29 25.51
C SER A 200 6.66 -8.58 26.77
N VAL A 201 7.48 -8.56 27.81
CA VAL A 201 7.24 -7.78 29.02
C VAL A 201 7.59 -6.32 28.73
N THR A 202 6.62 -5.41 28.79
CA THR A 202 6.79 -4.00 28.35
C THR A 202 7.98 -3.30 29.00
N ARG A 203 8.23 -3.56 30.29
CA ARG A 203 9.27 -2.86 31.04
C ARG A 203 10.68 -3.35 30.74
N THR A 204 10.85 -4.65 30.49
CA THR A 204 12.17 -5.28 30.35
C THR A 204 12.51 -5.60 28.90
N GLY A 205 11.52 -5.62 28.01
CA GLY A 205 11.67 -6.12 26.64
C GLY A 205 11.84 -7.65 26.57
N GLU A 206 11.74 -8.36 27.70
CA GLU A 206 11.88 -9.81 27.75
C GLU A 206 10.80 -10.48 26.89
N ILE A 207 11.21 -11.26 25.90
CA ILE A 207 10.29 -11.97 25.00
C ILE A 207 9.74 -13.19 25.73
N LEU A 208 8.41 -13.27 25.85
CA LEU A 208 7.69 -14.43 26.40
C LEU A 208 7.47 -15.50 25.33
N GLY A 209 7.27 -15.09 24.07
CA GLY A 209 7.15 -15.97 22.91
C GLY A 209 6.19 -15.45 21.85
N THR A 210 5.96 -16.26 20.82
CA THR A 210 5.08 -15.91 19.70
C THR A 210 3.63 -16.29 19.95
N MET A 211 2.71 -15.60 19.27
CA MET A 211 1.28 -15.90 19.31
C MET A 211 0.89 -16.85 18.17
N MET A 212 -0.06 -17.74 18.46
CA MET A 212 -0.65 -18.62 17.46
C MET A 212 -1.67 -17.85 16.62
N ASN A 213 -1.44 -17.79 15.30
CA ASN A 213 -2.39 -17.27 14.33
C ASN A 213 -3.60 -18.21 14.24
N ARG A 214 -4.80 -17.67 14.41
CA ARG A 214 -6.10 -18.36 14.34
C ARG A 214 -6.86 -18.08 13.05
N GLY A 215 -6.27 -17.32 12.12
CA GLY A 215 -6.87 -16.86 10.88
C GLY A 215 -7.70 -15.59 11.06
N GLY A 216 -7.92 -14.88 9.94
CA GLY A 216 -8.72 -13.65 9.91
C GLY A 216 -8.21 -12.56 10.85
N GLY A 217 -6.88 -12.44 10.97
CA GLY A 217 -6.24 -11.45 11.84
C GLY A 217 -6.35 -11.74 13.33
N ASN A 218 -6.77 -12.93 13.77
CA ASN A 218 -6.90 -13.24 15.21
C ASN A 218 -5.69 -14.03 15.73
N TYR A 219 -5.18 -13.63 16.88
CA TYR A 219 -3.99 -14.23 17.50
C TYR A 219 -4.23 -14.57 18.96
N THR A 220 -3.68 -15.71 19.39
CA THR A 220 -3.81 -16.18 20.78
C THR A 220 -2.50 -16.72 21.33
N ALA A 221 -2.20 -16.46 22.60
CA ALA A 221 -1.06 -17.07 23.29
C ALA A 221 -1.41 -17.43 24.73
N ARG A 222 -0.74 -18.46 25.24
CA ARG A 222 -0.82 -18.91 26.64
C ARG A 222 0.60 -19.20 27.12
N PHE A 223 1.03 -18.52 28.17
CA PHE A 223 2.34 -18.72 28.79
C PHE A 223 2.13 -19.20 30.22
N THR A 224 2.73 -20.33 30.57
CA THR A 224 2.60 -20.98 31.88
C THR A 224 3.93 -20.98 32.61
N GLY A 225 3.89 -20.97 33.95
CA GLY A 225 5.11 -20.99 34.76
C GLY A 225 5.88 -19.67 34.75
N ILE A 226 5.21 -18.57 34.37
CA ILE A 226 5.81 -17.23 34.36
C ILE A 226 5.30 -16.40 35.54
N ALA A 227 6.15 -15.49 36.03
CA ALA A 227 5.73 -14.47 36.98
C ALA A 227 4.75 -13.49 36.32
N ASN A 228 3.89 -12.84 37.11
CA ASN A 228 2.96 -11.83 36.59
C ASN A 228 3.72 -10.63 36.00
N PRO A 229 3.68 -10.38 34.68
CA PRO A 229 4.50 -9.35 34.05
C PRO A 229 3.96 -7.93 34.25
N ARG A 230 2.75 -7.77 34.84
CA ARG A 230 2.02 -6.49 35.06
C ARG A 230 1.62 -5.72 33.81
N SER A 231 2.45 -5.71 32.77
CA SER A 231 2.20 -5.13 31.45
C SER A 231 2.92 -5.93 30.39
N ILE A 232 2.28 -6.08 29.23
CA ILE A 232 2.86 -6.74 28.06
C ILE A 232 2.77 -5.85 26.84
N THR A 233 3.67 -6.08 25.90
CA THR A 233 3.66 -5.51 24.56
C THR A 233 3.53 -6.65 23.57
N VAL A 234 2.65 -6.49 22.59
CA VAL A 234 2.53 -7.40 21.44
C VAL A 234 3.06 -6.64 20.24
N THR A 235 4.02 -7.24 19.53
CA THR A 235 4.69 -6.64 18.37
C THR A 235 4.55 -7.56 17.17
N SER A 236 4.10 -7.01 16.04
CA SER A 236 4.10 -7.65 14.74
C SER A 236 5.46 -7.49 14.06
N ASN A 237 5.85 -8.51 13.29
CA ASN A 237 7.01 -8.42 12.39
C ASN A 237 6.81 -7.42 11.24
N LEU A 238 5.59 -6.92 11.01
CA LEU A 238 5.30 -5.87 10.02
C LEU A 238 5.24 -4.47 10.65
N GLY A 239 5.66 -4.32 11.91
CA GLY A 239 5.88 -3.03 12.55
C GLY A 239 4.75 -2.57 13.47
N GLY A 240 3.56 -3.16 13.39
CA GLY A 240 2.47 -2.91 14.32
C GLY A 240 2.81 -3.31 15.75
N SER A 241 2.34 -2.56 16.73
CA SER A 241 2.44 -2.96 18.13
C SER A 241 1.36 -2.35 19.00
N ASP A 242 1.06 -3.02 20.10
CA ASP A 242 0.17 -2.52 21.15
C ASP A 242 0.68 -2.96 22.52
N SER A 243 0.34 -2.20 23.57
CA SER A 243 0.73 -2.49 24.95
C SER A 243 -0.45 -2.44 25.88
N ALA A 244 -0.58 -3.46 26.74
CA ALA A 244 -1.70 -3.59 27.66
C ALA A 244 -1.24 -3.89 29.08
N ARG A 245 -1.96 -3.31 30.05
CA ARG A 245 -1.86 -3.77 31.44
C ARG A 245 -2.45 -5.17 31.57
N VAL A 246 -1.75 -6.03 32.29
CA VAL A 246 -2.20 -7.40 32.57
C VAL A 246 -3.15 -7.37 33.77
N ARG A 247 -4.38 -7.83 33.56
CA ARG A 247 -5.38 -7.96 34.63
C ARG A 247 -5.17 -9.29 35.34
N ALA A 248 -4.82 -9.25 36.62
CA ALA A 248 -4.75 -10.44 37.45
C ALA A 248 -6.16 -10.93 37.81
N ARG A 249 -6.34 -12.25 37.78
CA ARG A 249 -7.51 -12.99 38.27
C ARG A 249 -7.07 -14.06 39.26
#